data_AF-A0A1M3BK21-F1
#
_entry.id   AF-A0A1M3BK21-F1
#
_cell.length_a   1.000
_cell.length_b   1.000
_cell.length_c   1.000
_cell.angle_alpha   90.00
_cell.angle_beta   90.00
_cell.angle_gamma   90.00
#
_symmetry.space_group_name_H-M   'P 1'
#
loop_
_entity.id
_entity.type
_entity.pdbx_description
1 polymer ?
#
loop_
_entity_poly.entity_id
_entity_poly.type
_entity_poly.pdbx_seq_one_letter_code
_entity_poly.pdbx_strand_id
1 'polypeptide(L)'
;MKRISLLLAGAIACLAFASVGTAAAMPTEGIVNTSCSTSSNYVAGHKLTATVTGKNVDPSQMKYAECKIVKRVLNAVIKKEVEKPTVIEGFRITPSITSETPLTVKYTGLFRGADTATEIRLKFKITYANN
;
A
#
# COMPACT_ATOMS: atom_id res chain seq x y z
N MET A 1 22.42 -55.97 -24.00
CA MET A 1 23.47 -54.97 -23.69
C MET A 1 23.24 -53.73 -24.53
N LYS A 2 23.28 -52.53 -23.91
CA LYS A 2 23.34 -51.15 -24.48
C LYS A 2 22.14 -50.73 -25.38
N ARG A 3 21.13 -49.99 -24.87
CA ARG A 3 21.06 -48.50 -24.74
C ARG A 3 21.71 -47.74 -25.90
N ILE A 4 20.94 -46.96 -26.64
CA ILE A 4 21.14 -45.50 -26.86
C ILE A 4 19.86 -44.92 -27.49
N SER A 5 19.29 -43.96 -26.78
CA SER A 5 18.19 -43.09 -27.17
C SER A 5 18.65 -42.07 -28.22
N LEU A 6 17.80 -41.73 -29.18
CA LEU A 6 17.89 -40.43 -29.86
C LEU A 6 16.47 -39.95 -30.22
N LEU A 7 15.93 -39.11 -29.33
CA LEU A 7 14.76 -38.28 -29.59
C LEU A 7 15.24 -37.10 -30.45
N LEU A 8 14.87 -37.07 -31.72
CA LEU A 8 15.06 -35.90 -32.58
C LEU A 8 13.80 -35.02 -32.45
N ALA A 9 13.89 -34.01 -31.60
CA ALA A 9 12.84 -33.02 -31.41
C ALA A 9 12.77 -32.12 -32.65
N GLY A 10 11.73 -32.31 -33.46
CA GLY A 10 11.32 -31.36 -34.48
C GLY A 10 10.45 -30.27 -33.86
N ALA A 11 10.95 -29.03 -33.85
CA ALA A 11 10.14 -27.84 -33.64
C ALA A 11 10.54 -26.81 -34.70
N ILE A 12 9.67 -26.69 -35.71
CA ILE A 12 9.68 -25.70 -36.77
C ILE A 12 8.72 -24.58 -36.33
N ALA A 13 9.03 -23.34 -36.74
CA ALA A 13 8.28 -22.09 -36.61
C ALA A 13 8.50 -21.34 -35.27
N CYS A 14 8.81 -20.04 -35.22
CA CYS A 14 8.47 -18.95 -36.12
C CYS A 14 9.64 -17.96 -36.29
N LEU A 15 9.96 -17.65 -37.54
CA LEU A 15 10.55 -16.38 -37.93
C LEU A 15 9.48 -15.30 -37.80
N ALA A 16 9.69 -14.33 -36.91
CA ALA A 16 9.07 -13.02 -36.98
C ALA A 16 10.01 -11.99 -36.34
N PHE A 17 11.02 -11.57 -37.09
CA PHE A 17 11.62 -10.25 -36.89
C PHE A 17 10.65 -9.22 -37.46
N ALA A 18 9.93 -8.55 -36.58
CA ALA A 18 9.31 -7.26 -36.87
C ALA A 18 9.68 -6.32 -35.71
N SER A 19 10.78 -5.61 -35.91
CA SER A 19 11.15 -4.43 -35.14
C SER A 19 10.10 -3.34 -35.36
N VAL A 20 9.25 -3.06 -34.37
CA VAL A 20 8.56 -1.77 -34.26
C VAL A 20 8.38 -1.44 -32.79
N GLY A 21 9.16 -0.45 -32.32
CA GLY A 21 8.97 0.28 -31.06
C GLY A 21 8.67 -0.55 -29.82
N THR A 22 9.69 -0.78 -28.99
CA THR A 22 9.47 -0.82 -27.55
C THR A 22 8.92 0.54 -27.13
N ALA A 23 7.62 0.75 -27.32
CA ALA A 23 6.87 1.50 -26.35
C ALA A 23 7.12 0.74 -25.06
N ALA A 24 8.08 1.22 -24.27
CA ALA A 24 8.09 0.95 -22.85
C ALA A 24 6.65 1.23 -22.43
N ALA A 25 5.88 0.17 -22.16
CA ALA A 25 4.58 0.31 -21.55
C ALA A 25 4.90 1.03 -20.26
N MET A 26 4.71 2.36 -20.27
CA MET A 26 4.88 3.16 -19.09
C MET A 26 4.05 2.44 -18.04
N PRO A 27 4.62 2.12 -16.87
CA PRO A 27 3.86 1.49 -15.81
C PRO A 27 2.58 2.29 -15.67
N THR A 28 1.43 1.68 -15.97
CA THR A 28 0.17 2.42 -16.02
C THR A 28 -0.07 2.91 -14.62
N GLU A 29 0.21 4.20 -14.42
CA GLU A 29 0.15 4.88 -13.15
C GLU A 29 -1.19 4.56 -12.49
N GLY A 30 -1.14 3.86 -11.36
CA GLY A 30 -2.35 3.40 -10.70
C GLY A 30 -3.01 4.54 -9.94
N ILE A 31 -4.32 4.71 -10.14
CA ILE A 31 -5.17 5.44 -9.20
C ILE A 31 -5.63 4.42 -8.16
N VAL A 32 -5.34 4.66 -6.89
CA VAL A 32 -5.88 3.85 -5.79
C VAL A 32 -7.00 4.62 -5.12
N ASN A 33 -8.13 3.98 -4.93
CA ASN A 33 -9.17 4.45 -4.03
C ASN A 33 -9.81 3.24 -3.36
N THR A 34 -9.40 2.96 -2.12
CA THR A 34 -9.87 1.80 -1.38
C THR A 34 -10.03 2.12 0.11
N SER A 35 -10.71 1.23 0.84
CA SER A 35 -10.87 1.32 2.29
C SER A 35 -10.37 0.05 2.96
N CYS A 36 -9.58 0.20 4.01
CA CYS A 36 -9.03 -0.90 4.79
C CYS A 36 -9.48 -0.76 6.24
N SER A 37 -9.97 -1.86 6.84
CA SER A 37 -10.42 -1.87 8.24
C SER A 37 -9.57 -2.78 9.10
N THR A 38 -9.32 -2.38 10.34
CA THR A 38 -8.73 -3.22 11.40
C THR A 38 -9.61 -3.15 12.65
N SER A 39 -9.43 -4.09 13.58
CA SER A 39 -10.09 -4.08 14.88
C SER A 39 -9.09 -3.94 16.01
N SER A 40 -9.49 -3.27 17.09
CA SER A 40 -8.66 -3.03 18.27
C SER A 40 -9.51 -2.66 19.48
N ASN A 41 -9.16 -3.16 20.67
CA ASN A 41 -9.82 -2.81 21.92
C ASN A 41 -9.55 -1.38 22.40
N TYR A 42 -8.50 -0.74 21.87
CA TYR A 42 -8.15 0.65 22.19
C TYR A 42 -8.98 1.68 21.40
N VAL A 43 -9.82 1.23 20.45
CA VAL A 43 -10.65 2.08 19.61
C VAL A 43 -12.10 1.94 20.07
N ALA A 44 -12.78 3.07 20.28
CA ALA A 44 -14.20 3.09 20.58
C ALA A 44 -15.00 2.39 19.45
N GLY A 45 -15.84 1.42 19.81
CA GLY A 45 -16.56 0.59 18.84
C GLY A 45 -15.71 -0.50 18.16
N HIS A 46 -14.49 -0.73 18.64
CA HIS A 46 -13.56 -1.82 18.26
C HIS A 46 -13.10 -1.86 16.79
N LYS A 47 -13.55 -0.94 15.93
CA LYS A 47 -13.27 -0.96 14.49
C LYS A 47 -12.69 0.37 14.05
N LEU A 48 -11.60 0.31 13.32
CA LEU A 48 -10.96 1.45 12.67
C LEU A 48 -10.94 1.25 11.16
N THR A 49 -11.48 2.20 10.42
CA THR A 49 -11.44 2.22 8.96
C THR A 49 -10.53 3.34 8.47
N ALA A 50 -9.68 3.03 7.50
CA ALA A 50 -8.85 3.99 6.79
C ALA A 50 -9.20 4.04 5.32
N THR A 51 -9.30 5.25 4.79
CA THR A 51 -9.37 5.50 3.36
C THR A 51 -7.94 5.60 2.82
N VAL A 52 -7.68 4.90 1.73
CA VAL A 52 -6.41 4.86 1.01
C VAL A 52 -6.63 5.46 -0.35
N THR A 53 -5.94 6.57 -0.63
CA THR A 53 -5.98 7.22 -1.94
C THR A 53 -4.58 7.29 -2.53
N GLY A 54 -4.40 6.85 -3.76
CA GLY A 54 -3.12 6.85 -4.46
C GLY A 54 -3.24 7.61 -5.78
N LYS A 55 -2.23 8.42 -6.08
CA LYS A 55 -2.05 9.13 -7.35
C LYS A 55 -0.70 8.73 -7.93
N ASN A 56 -0.68 8.48 -9.22
CA ASN A 56 0.53 8.18 -9.98
C ASN A 56 1.33 7.03 -9.36
N VAL A 57 0.63 5.99 -8.87
CA VAL A 57 1.27 4.91 -8.11
C VAL A 57 2.02 4.01 -9.07
N ASP A 58 3.34 4.00 -8.92
CA ASP A 58 4.21 3.09 -9.62
C ASP A 58 3.88 1.65 -9.20
N PRO A 59 3.78 0.69 -10.12
CA PRO A 59 3.48 -0.71 -9.82
C PRO A 59 4.42 -1.33 -8.76
N SER A 60 5.70 -0.94 -8.73
CA SER A 60 6.65 -1.41 -7.71
C SER A 60 6.31 -0.92 -6.29
N GLN A 61 5.54 0.16 -6.19
CA GLN A 61 5.11 0.82 -4.95
C GLN A 61 3.64 0.52 -4.60
N MET A 62 2.91 -0.20 -5.46
CA MET A 62 1.51 -0.55 -5.22
C MET A 62 1.31 -1.31 -3.89
N LYS A 63 2.31 -2.09 -3.47
CA LYS A 63 2.31 -2.81 -2.18
C LYS A 63 1.99 -1.90 -0.99
N TYR A 64 2.41 -0.63 -1.01
CA TYR A 64 2.18 0.31 0.10
C TYR A 64 0.70 0.71 0.23
N ALA A 65 -0.08 0.59 -0.83
CA ALA A 65 -1.52 0.82 -0.84
C ALA A 65 -2.34 -0.41 -0.42
N GLU A 66 -1.73 -1.60 -0.32
CA GLU A 66 -2.44 -2.82 0.05
C GLU A 66 -2.91 -2.79 1.51
N CYS A 67 -4.09 -3.35 1.76
CA CYS A 67 -4.63 -3.40 3.11
C CYS A 67 -3.74 -4.14 4.12
N LYS A 68 -2.87 -5.05 3.68
CA LYS A 68 -1.89 -5.70 4.56
C LYS A 68 -0.90 -4.70 5.15
N ILE A 69 -0.38 -3.77 4.35
CA ILE A 69 0.53 -2.70 4.82
C ILE A 69 -0.25 -1.68 5.63
N VAL A 70 -1.40 -1.24 5.13
CA VAL A 70 -2.22 -0.23 5.80
C VAL A 70 -2.63 -0.69 7.19
N LYS A 71 -3.07 -1.94 7.36
CA LYS A 71 -3.37 -2.49 8.69
C LYS A 71 -2.17 -2.46 9.64
N ARG A 72 -0.96 -2.71 9.17
CA ARG A 72 0.27 -2.58 9.99
C ARG A 72 0.48 -1.14 10.44
N VAL A 73 0.29 -0.16 9.55
CA VAL A 73 0.32 1.26 9.89
C VAL A 73 -0.74 1.59 10.96
N LEU A 74 -1.99 1.18 10.75
CA LEU A 74 -3.09 1.45 11.68
C LEU A 74 -2.81 0.87 13.07
N ASN A 75 -2.43 -0.41 13.14
CA ASN A 75 -2.13 -1.07 14.41
C ASN A 75 -0.95 -0.42 15.14
N ALA A 76 0.08 0.00 14.40
CA ALA A 76 1.22 0.72 14.98
C ALA A 76 0.84 2.10 15.51
N VAL A 77 -0.04 2.83 14.80
CA VAL A 77 -0.54 4.14 15.27
C VAL A 77 -1.39 3.99 16.53
N ILE A 78 -2.30 3.01 16.55
CA ILE A 78 -3.11 2.73 17.73
C ILE A 78 -2.23 2.37 18.93
N LYS A 79 -1.25 1.47 18.76
CA LYS A 79 -0.40 0.99 19.86
C LYS A 79 0.54 2.06 20.42
N LYS A 80 1.01 2.98 19.57
CA LYS A 80 1.98 4.01 19.96
C LYS A 80 1.35 5.32 20.39
N GLU A 81 0.03 5.48 20.24
CA GLU A 81 -0.69 6.72 20.48
C GLU A 81 0.07 7.91 19.86
N VAL A 82 0.22 7.90 18.54
CA VAL A 82 1.09 8.87 17.86
C VAL A 82 0.56 10.30 18.09
N GLU A 83 1.23 11.06 18.94
CA GLU A 83 0.90 12.47 19.26
C GLU A 83 1.67 13.46 18.40
N LYS A 84 2.80 13.05 17.83
CA LYS A 84 3.68 13.89 16.99
C LYS A 84 3.93 13.24 15.62
N PRO A 85 4.22 14.03 14.58
CA PRO A 85 4.47 13.47 13.25
C PRO A 85 5.57 12.41 13.27
N THR A 86 5.25 11.19 12.82
CA THR A 86 6.14 10.01 12.93
C THR A 86 6.07 9.17 11.65
N VAL A 87 7.19 8.55 11.27
CA VAL A 87 7.23 7.66 10.09
C VAL A 87 6.95 6.21 10.51
N ILE A 88 5.99 5.57 9.84
CA ILE A 88 5.59 4.17 10.07
C ILE A 88 5.41 3.49 8.71
N GLU A 89 6.14 2.40 8.45
CA GLU A 89 6.09 1.65 7.18
C GLU A 89 6.27 2.56 5.94
N GLY A 90 7.11 3.60 6.07
CA GLY A 90 7.34 4.59 5.01
C GLY A 90 6.30 5.71 4.93
N PHE A 91 5.18 5.63 5.65
CA PHE A 91 4.20 6.71 5.72
C PHE A 91 4.59 7.71 6.80
N ARG A 92 4.67 9.00 6.44
CA ARG A 92 4.72 10.09 7.41
C ARG A 92 3.32 10.33 7.97
N ILE A 93 3.07 9.83 9.17
CA ILE A 93 1.80 9.98 9.90
C ILE A 93 1.80 11.32 10.62
N THR A 94 0.76 12.11 10.39
CA THR A 94 0.55 13.42 11.02
C THR A 94 -0.76 13.37 11.81
N PRO A 95 -0.72 13.49 13.15
CA PRO A 95 -1.91 13.59 13.98
C PRO A 95 -2.50 15.00 13.98
N SER A 96 -3.79 15.08 14.26
CA SER A 96 -4.54 16.31 14.52
C SER A 96 -5.64 15.99 15.52
N ILE A 97 -5.54 16.53 16.73
CA ILE A 97 -6.54 16.36 17.76
C ILE A 97 -7.81 17.09 17.32
N THR A 98 -8.94 16.40 17.39
CA THR A 98 -10.27 16.93 17.00
C THR A 98 -11.22 17.05 18.18
N SER A 99 -11.03 16.25 19.23
CA SER A 99 -11.73 16.35 20.51
C SER A 99 -10.85 15.74 21.60
N GLU A 100 -10.90 16.28 22.81
CA GLU A 100 -10.18 15.75 23.98
C GLU A 100 -11.07 14.85 24.86
N THR A 101 -12.40 15.00 24.77
CA THR A 101 -13.37 14.26 25.59
C THR A 101 -14.56 13.77 24.75
N PRO A 102 -14.60 12.51 24.29
CA PRO A 102 -13.51 11.53 24.33
C PRO A 102 -12.38 11.88 23.35
N LEU A 103 -11.15 11.44 23.65
CA LEU A 103 -9.97 11.72 22.83
C LEU A 103 -10.19 11.19 21.41
N THR A 104 -10.30 12.12 20.46
CA THR A 104 -10.48 11.82 19.05
C THR A 104 -9.39 12.51 18.24
N VAL A 105 -8.60 11.69 17.54
CA VAL A 105 -7.47 12.15 16.74
C VAL A 105 -7.68 11.74 15.29
N LYS A 106 -7.58 12.73 14.39
CA LYS A 106 -7.53 12.52 12.95
C LYS A 106 -6.09 12.32 12.53
N TYR A 107 -5.84 11.29 11.73
CA TYR A 107 -4.52 10.97 11.21
C TYR A 107 -4.51 11.09 9.69
N THR A 108 -3.46 11.74 9.18
CA THR A 108 -3.12 11.73 7.76
C THR A 108 -1.75 11.10 7.58
N GLY A 109 -1.69 10.00 6.85
CA GLY A 109 -0.44 9.38 6.42
C GLY A 109 -0.10 9.78 5.00
N LEU A 110 1.15 10.14 4.74
CA LEU A 110 1.65 10.44 3.40
C LEU A 110 2.87 9.58 3.09
N PHE A 111 2.78 8.82 2.01
CA PHE A 111 3.91 8.14 1.39
C PHE A 111 4.20 8.83 0.05
N ARG A 112 5.48 9.12 -0.17
CA ARG A 112 6.00 9.65 -1.44
C ARG A 112 7.11 8.73 -1.89
N GLY A 113 7.06 8.28 -3.14
CA GLY A 113 8.17 7.52 -3.72
C GLY A 113 9.41 8.39 -3.80
N ALA A 114 10.59 7.82 -3.55
CA ALA A 114 11.85 8.55 -3.53
C ALA A 114 12.18 9.17 -4.91
N ASP A 115 11.88 8.43 -5.98
CA ASP A 115 12.28 8.76 -7.36
C ASP A 115 11.09 8.70 -8.35
N THR A 116 9.86 8.75 -7.84
CA THR A 116 8.63 8.59 -8.63
C THR A 116 7.60 9.64 -8.25
N ALA A 117 6.70 9.99 -9.15
CA ALA A 117 5.56 10.87 -8.86
C ALA A 117 4.49 10.24 -7.94
N THR A 118 4.74 9.02 -7.44
CA THR A 118 3.83 8.28 -6.57
C THR A 118 3.55 9.01 -5.27
N GLU A 119 2.26 9.19 -5.02
CA GLU A 119 1.74 9.69 -3.76
C GLU A 119 0.64 8.77 -3.26
N ILE A 120 0.81 8.21 -2.05
CA ILE A 120 -0.23 7.42 -1.39
C ILE A 120 -0.57 8.10 -0.07
N ARG A 121 -1.86 8.37 0.12
CA ARG A 121 -2.41 9.01 1.32
C ARG A 121 -3.31 8.07 2.07
N LEU A 122 -3.14 8.06 3.39
CA LEU A 122 -4.01 7.40 4.34
C LEU A 122 -4.78 8.46 5.11
N LYS A 123 -6.09 8.27 5.25
CA LYS A 123 -6.94 9.10 6.12
C LYS A 123 -7.75 8.21 7.03
N PHE A 124 -7.63 8.42 8.33
CA PHE A 124 -8.41 7.70 9.32
C PHE A 124 -8.59 8.54 10.57
N LYS A 125 -9.58 8.18 11.38
CA LYS A 125 -9.91 8.86 12.64
C LYS A 125 -9.99 7.81 13.73
N ILE A 126 -9.28 8.03 14.83
CA ILE A 126 -9.35 7.19 16.02
C ILE A 126 -10.07 7.98 17.10
N THR A 127 -11.17 7.44 17.60
CA THR A 127 -11.70 7.80 18.92
C THR A 127 -11.21 6.73 19.87
N TYR A 128 -10.38 7.10 20.83
CA TYR A 128 -9.85 6.14 21.79
C TYR A 128 -10.95 5.74 22.77
N ALA A 129 -11.02 4.46 23.10
CA ALA A 129 -11.86 4.02 24.21
C ALA A 129 -11.22 4.59 25.48
N ASN A 130 -11.96 5.42 26.23
CA ASN A 130 -11.50 5.88 27.54
C ASN A 130 -11.16 4.62 28.36
N ASN A 131 -9.90 4.48 28.76
CA ASN A 131 -9.53 3.51 29.81
C ASN A 131 -10.20 3.91 31.12
#